data_AF-A0A7L5XXY8-F1
#
_entry.id   AF-A0A7L5XXY8-F1
#
_cell.length_a   1.000
_cell.length_b   1.000
_cell.length_c   1.000
_cell.angle_alpha   90.00
_cell.angle_beta   90.00
_cell.angle_gamma   90.00
#
_symmetry.space_group_name_H-M   'P 1'
#
loop_
_entity.id
_entity.type
_entity.pdbx_description
1 polymer ?
#
loop_
_entity_poly.entity_id
_entity_poly.type
_entity_poly.pdbx_seq_one_letter_code
_entity_poly.pdbx_strand_id
1 'polypeptide(L)'
;MLTRERFTFLYRQDEGRVDRATFWRAALPVLAMLGAMTAIWLAIMPQGGRDLTRDAFFDGKVAATYAYLLAFTLAALIGSAMLYFLAAKRLRDAGRPSWLAGLPFLALFGDGAFIGRPRADGAIGPGALFAADVAAIAAVVWAVIDMGLRKSRQEISS
;
A
#
# COMPACT_ATOMS: atom_id res chain seq x y z
N MET A 1 17.42 19.20 1.64
CA MET A 1 17.91 18.07 0.82
C MET A 1 18.21 16.90 1.74
N LEU A 2 17.64 15.72 1.48
CA LEU A 2 18.01 14.48 2.18
C LEU A 2 19.32 13.97 1.58
N THR A 3 20.38 13.80 2.38
CA THR A 3 21.64 13.19 1.95
C THR A 3 21.42 11.74 1.51
N ARG A 4 22.16 11.27 0.51
CA ARG A 4 22.03 9.90 -0.07
C ARG A 4 22.13 8.79 0.99
N GLU A 5 23.00 8.98 1.99
CA GLU A 5 23.15 8.09 3.14
C GLU A 5 21.86 7.99 3.96
N ARG A 6 21.21 9.12 4.21
CA ARG A 6 19.95 9.19 4.97
C ARG A 6 18.79 8.53 4.20
N PHE A 7 18.78 8.63 2.88
CA PHE A 7 17.79 7.95 2.03
C PHE A 7 17.98 6.42 2.04
N THR A 8 19.23 5.97 1.91
CA THR A 8 19.58 4.54 1.93
C THR A 8 19.29 3.93 3.30
N PHE A 9 19.64 4.66 4.37
CA PHE A 9 19.27 4.29 5.73
C PHE A 9 17.76 4.16 5.88
N LEU A 10 16.95 5.11 5.38
CA LEU A 10 15.48 5.08 5.57
C LEU A 10 14.78 3.94 4.83
N TYR A 11 15.20 3.60 3.61
CA TYR A 11 14.43 2.71 2.74
C TYR A 11 15.09 1.37 2.39
N ARG A 12 16.37 1.16 2.75
CA ARG A 12 17.12 -0.05 2.36
C ARG A 12 17.63 -0.88 3.53
N GLN A 13 18.05 -0.23 4.62
CA GLN A 13 18.50 -0.94 5.81
C GLN A 13 17.33 -1.19 6.74
N ASP A 14 17.25 -2.39 7.30
CA ASP A 14 16.29 -2.68 8.36
C ASP A 14 16.80 -2.20 9.73
N GLU A 15 18.03 -1.72 9.84
CA GLU A 15 18.58 -1.23 11.11
C GLU A 15 18.06 0.18 11.47
N GLY A 16 17.91 0.43 12.78
CA GLY A 16 17.58 1.76 13.32
C GLY A 16 16.16 1.93 13.85
N ARG A 17 15.89 3.17 14.27
CA ARG A 17 14.63 3.65 14.87
C ARG A 17 14.27 5.00 14.25
N VAL A 18 12.98 5.26 14.09
CA VAL A 18 12.47 6.49 13.48
C VAL A 18 11.36 7.07 14.37
N ASP A 19 11.46 8.38 14.64
CA ASP A 19 10.46 9.14 15.40
C ASP A 19 9.17 9.35 14.58
N ARG A 20 8.13 9.84 15.24
CA ARG A 20 6.82 10.03 14.60
C ARG A 20 6.87 11.07 13.47
N ALA A 21 7.62 12.15 13.68
CA ALA A 21 7.72 13.24 12.70
C ALA A 21 8.47 12.80 11.44
N THR A 22 9.58 12.06 11.58
CA THR A 22 10.32 11.54 10.41
C THR A 22 9.54 10.43 9.71
N PHE A 23 8.79 9.59 10.44
CA PHE A 23 7.88 8.62 9.84
C PHE A 23 6.90 9.30 8.88
N TRP A 24 6.14 10.30 9.34
CA TRP A 24 5.17 10.98 8.47
C TRP A 24 5.84 11.75 7.32
N ARG A 25 6.99 12.41 7.57
CA ARG A 25 7.72 13.11 6.50
C ARG A 25 8.21 12.18 5.39
N ALA A 26 8.57 10.95 5.73
CA ALA A 26 9.02 9.94 4.76
C ALA A 26 7.83 9.20 4.12
N ALA A 27 6.78 8.88 4.89
CA ALA A 27 5.61 8.15 4.40
C ALA A 27 4.72 9.00 3.49
N LEU A 28 4.50 10.28 3.84
CA LEU A 28 3.56 11.16 3.15
C LEU A 28 3.79 11.27 1.63
N PRO A 29 5.01 11.50 1.10
CA PRO A 29 5.20 11.58 -0.35
C PRO A 29 4.89 10.26 -1.05
N VAL A 30 5.21 9.11 -0.44
CA VAL A 30 4.89 7.79 -1.01
C VAL A 30 3.37 7.57 -1.02
N LEU A 31 2.70 7.86 0.10
CA LEU A 31 1.24 7.74 0.22
C LEU A 31 0.52 8.71 -0.73
N ALA A 32 1.00 9.94 -0.89
CA ALA A 32 0.43 10.92 -1.80
C ALA A 32 0.56 10.47 -3.27
N MET A 33 1.72 9.94 -3.66
CA MET A 33 1.92 9.39 -5.00
C MET A 33 0.97 8.21 -5.25
N LEU A 34 0.92 7.24 -4.34
CA LEU A 34 0.03 6.08 -4.48
C LEU A 34 -1.45 6.49 -4.48
N GLY A 35 -1.84 7.46 -3.65
CA GLY A 35 -3.18 8.01 -3.62
C GLY A 35 -3.56 8.71 -4.93
N ALA A 36 -2.66 9.51 -5.50
CA ALA A 36 -2.87 10.15 -6.80
C ALA A 36 -3.03 9.14 -7.93
N MET A 37 -2.19 8.10 -7.96
CA MET A 37 -2.33 7.04 -8.95
C MET A 37 -3.64 6.24 -8.74
N THR A 38 -3.99 5.94 -7.51
CA THR A 38 -5.27 5.27 -7.21
C THR A 38 -6.47 6.10 -7.67
N ALA A 39 -6.43 7.43 -7.48
CA ALA A 39 -7.48 8.32 -7.97
C ALA A 39 -7.57 8.34 -9.51
N ILE A 40 -6.43 8.34 -10.21
CA ILE A 40 -6.40 8.22 -11.68
C ILE A 40 -6.98 6.88 -12.10
N TRP A 41 -6.60 5.78 -11.44
CA TRP A 41 -7.16 4.46 -11.70
C TRP A 41 -8.68 4.45 -11.58
N LEU A 42 -9.23 4.98 -10.48
CA LEU A 42 -10.68 5.07 -10.29
C LEU A 42 -11.39 5.88 -11.37
N ALA A 43 -10.73 6.91 -11.92
CA ALA A 43 -11.28 7.73 -13.00
C ALA A 43 -11.28 7.01 -14.37
N ILE A 44 -10.32 6.12 -14.62
CA ILE A 44 -10.17 5.42 -15.91
C ILE A 44 -10.64 3.96 -15.88
N MET A 45 -10.96 3.42 -14.70
CA MET A 45 -11.25 2.01 -14.50
C MET A 45 -12.38 1.58 -15.45
N PRO A 46 -12.16 0.54 -16.27
CA PRO A 46 -13.17 0.09 -17.22
C PRO A 46 -14.37 -0.51 -16.46
N GLN A 47 -15.54 0.14 -16.57
CA GLN A 47 -16.78 -0.29 -15.92
C GLN A 47 -17.60 -1.32 -16.74
N GLY A 48 -17.03 -1.94 -17.78
CA GLY A 48 -17.75 -2.84 -18.68
C GLY A 48 -16.92 -4.04 -19.12
N GLY A 49 -17.57 -5.20 -19.24
CA GLY A 49 -16.99 -6.38 -19.86
C GLY A 49 -16.88 -6.18 -21.37
N ARG A 50 -15.68 -6.37 -21.93
CA ARG A 50 -15.48 -6.37 -23.38
C ARG A 50 -16.08 -7.62 -23.98
N ASP A 51 -16.81 -7.45 -25.08
CA ASP A 51 -17.32 -8.56 -25.87
C ASP A 51 -16.33 -8.85 -27.00
N LEU A 52 -15.63 -9.98 -26.90
CA LEU A 52 -14.64 -10.42 -27.89
C LEU A 52 -15.24 -10.63 -29.29
N THR A 53 -16.57 -10.69 -29.41
CA THR A 53 -17.28 -10.83 -30.70
C THR A 53 -17.63 -9.50 -31.36
N ARG A 54 -17.59 -8.37 -30.62
CA ARG A 54 -18.00 -7.04 -31.10
C ARG A 54 -16.90 -5.98 -31.03
N ASP A 55 -15.94 -6.13 -30.13
CA ASP A 55 -14.88 -5.15 -29.93
C ASP A 55 -13.71 -5.36 -30.90
N ALA A 56 -13.09 -4.25 -31.33
CA ALA A 56 -11.90 -4.28 -32.16
C ALA A 56 -10.74 -5.01 -31.46
N PHE A 57 -9.99 -5.83 -32.21
CA PHE A 57 -8.86 -6.60 -31.69
C PHE A 57 -7.75 -5.72 -31.07
N PHE A 58 -7.57 -4.50 -31.56
CA PHE A 58 -6.64 -3.52 -31.00
C PHE A 58 -7.35 -2.19 -30.73
N ASP A 59 -7.39 -1.81 -29.46
CA ASP A 59 -7.90 -0.52 -29.01
C ASP A 59 -6.82 0.17 -28.19
N GLY A 60 -6.31 1.30 -28.71
CA GLY A 60 -5.27 2.09 -28.07
C GLY A 60 -5.63 2.53 -26.65
N LYS A 61 -6.93 2.73 -26.36
CA LYS A 61 -7.40 3.06 -25.01
C LYS A 61 -7.12 1.93 -24.04
N VAL A 62 -7.33 0.69 -24.46
CA VAL A 62 -7.11 -0.49 -23.61
C VAL A 62 -5.64 -0.81 -23.45
N ALA A 63 -4.84 -0.65 -24.51
CA ALA A 63 -3.39 -0.71 -24.38
C ALA A 63 -2.87 0.31 -23.35
N ALA A 64 -3.37 1.55 -23.38
CA ALA A 64 -3.03 2.59 -22.42
C ALA A 64 -3.47 2.24 -20.98
N THR A 65 -4.68 1.70 -20.80
CA THR A 65 -5.17 1.24 -19.49
C THR A 65 -4.28 0.15 -18.90
N TYR A 66 -3.89 -0.85 -19.69
CA TYR A 66 -3.01 -1.92 -19.20
C TYR A 66 -1.58 -1.44 -18.94
N ALA A 67 -1.03 -0.57 -19.79
CA ALA A 67 0.28 0.04 -19.55
C ALA A 67 0.28 0.86 -18.26
N TYR A 68 -0.78 1.62 -18.01
CA TYR A 68 -0.98 2.34 -16.76
C TYR A 68 -1.06 1.38 -15.56
N LEU A 69 -1.83 0.29 -15.66
CA LEU A 69 -1.98 -0.69 -14.59
C LEU A 69 -0.66 -1.37 -14.24
N LEU A 70 0.18 -1.65 -15.24
CA LEU A 70 1.53 -2.18 -15.03
C LEU A 70 2.42 -1.18 -14.27
N ALA A 71 2.42 0.09 -14.69
CA ALA A 71 3.17 1.15 -14.01
C ALA A 71 2.65 1.38 -12.57
N PHE A 72 1.34 1.37 -12.38
CA PHE A 72 0.69 1.48 -11.06
C PHE A 72 1.08 0.33 -10.14
N THR A 73 1.01 -0.91 -10.64
CA THR A 73 1.38 -2.10 -9.86
C THR A 73 2.84 -2.05 -9.43
N LEU A 74 3.75 -1.66 -10.33
CA LEU A 74 5.17 -1.49 -10.00
C LEU A 74 5.38 -0.41 -8.94
N ALA A 75 4.72 0.74 -9.08
CA ALA A 75 4.80 1.82 -8.10
C ALA A 75 4.24 1.39 -6.73
N ALA A 76 3.14 0.65 -6.71
CA ALA A 76 2.54 0.11 -5.49
C ALA A 76 3.47 -0.89 -4.78
N LEU A 77 4.13 -1.79 -5.52
CA LEU A 77 5.11 -2.73 -4.96
C LEU A 77 6.31 -2.01 -4.34
N ILE A 78 6.90 -1.06 -5.08
CA ILE A 78 8.04 -0.27 -4.59
C ILE A 78 7.63 0.57 -3.37
N GLY A 79 6.51 1.29 -3.46
CA GLY A 79 5.99 2.11 -2.37
C GLY A 79 5.68 1.28 -1.12
N SER A 80 5.14 0.08 -1.30
CA SER A 80 4.87 -0.85 -0.19
C SER A 80 6.15 -1.34 0.48
N ALA A 81 7.17 -1.71 -0.30
CA ALA A 81 8.47 -2.09 0.25
C ALA A 81 9.10 -0.92 1.04
N MET A 82 9.03 0.30 0.51
CA MET A 82 9.52 1.51 1.17
C MET A 82 8.79 1.78 2.50
N LEU A 83 7.45 1.68 2.49
CA LEU A 83 6.64 1.88 3.68
C LEU A 83 6.82 0.76 4.70
N TYR A 84 7.05 -0.48 4.26
CA TYR A 84 7.37 -1.61 5.14
C TYR A 84 8.64 -1.35 5.96
N PHE A 85 9.75 -0.97 5.32
CA PHE A 85 10.99 -0.68 6.05
C PHE A 85 10.85 0.49 7.03
N LEU A 86 10.06 1.50 6.64
CA LEU A 86 9.78 2.65 7.50
C LEU A 86 8.91 2.25 8.71
N ALA A 87 7.88 1.44 8.49
CA ALA A 87 7.01 0.88 9.53
C ALA A 87 7.77 -0.05 10.47
N ALA A 88 8.66 -0.89 9.95
CA ALA A 88 9.51 -1.78 10.75
C ALA A 88 10.35 -1.01 11.75
N LYS A 89 10.95 0.11 11.34
CA LYS A 89 11.72 1.00 12.24
C LYS A 89 10.87 1.69 13.27
N ARG A 90 9.66 2.13 12.88
CA ARG A 90 8.71 2.76 13.81
C ARG A 90 8.24 1.77 14.87
N LEU A 91 7.91 0.55 14.48
CA LEU A 91 7.54 -0.52 15.42
C LEU A 91 8.70 -0.86 16.35
N ARG A 92 9.93 -0.94 15.83
CA ARG A 92 11.12 -1.19 16.66
C ARG A 92 11.36 -0.06 17.67
N ASP A 93 11.07 1.19 17.30
CA ASP A 93 11.09 2.33 18.23
C ASP A 93 10.00 2.23 19.31
N ALA A 94 8.82 1.74 18.94
CA ALA A 94 7.73 1.47 19.88
C ALA A 94 7.99 0.23 20.78
N GLY A 95 9.08 -0.52 20.54
CA GLY A 95 9.39 -1.78 21.24
C GLY A 95 8.55 -2.97 20.78
N ARG A 96 7.99 -2.89 19.57
CA ARG A 96 7.19 -3.95 18.94
C ARG A 96 8.03 -4.71 17.90
N PRO A 97 7.69 -5.98 17.63
CA PRO A 97 8.41 -6.76 16.65
C PRO A 97 8.18 -6.24 15.22
N SER A 98 9.25 -6.15 14.43
CA SER A 98 9.25 -5.53 13.10
C SER A 98 8.42 -6.29 12.06
N TRP A 99 8.23 -7.60 12.21
CA TRP A 99 7.44 -8.42 11.27
C TRP A 99 5.97 -7.98 11.19
N LEU A 100 5.44 -7.33 12.25
CA LEU A 100 4.09 -6.76 12.24
C LEU A 100 3.93 -5.63 11.21
N ALA A 101 5.04 -5.03 10.74
CA ALA A 101 5.02 -4.02 9.68
C ALA A 101 4.42 -4.56 8.38
N GLY A 102 4.49 -5.87 8.15
CA GLY A 102 3.96 -6.51 6.95
C GLY A 102 2.44 -6.67 6.94
N LEU A 103 1.77 -6.67 8.10
CA LEU A 103 0.34 -6.96 8.21
C LEU A 103 -0.55 -6.02 7.39
N PRO A 104 -0.36 -4.69 7.39
CA PRO A 104 -1.19 -3.78 6.61
C PRO A 104 -1.01 -3.99 5.10
N PHE A 105 0.19 -4.39 4.67
CA PHE A 105 0.48 -4.67 3.26
C PHE A 105 -0.05 -6.03 2.83
N LEU A 106 0.04 -7.05 3.69
CA LEU A 106 -0.62 -8.34 3.45
C LEU A 106 -2.14 -8.17 3.35
N ALA A 107 -2.74 -7.30 4.14
CA ALA A 107 -4.13 -6.89 4.01
C ALA A 107 -4.40 -6.23 2.64
N LEU A 108 -3.60 -5.24 2.24
CA LEU A 108 -3.75 -4.51 0.98
C LEU A 108 -3.55 -5.38 -0.28
N PHE A 109 -2.62 -6.34 -0.26
CA PHE A 109 -2.32 -7.22 -1.41
C PHE A 109 -3.06 -8.55 -1.36
N GLY A 110 -3.37 -9.07 -0.17
CA GLY A 110 -4.18 -10.27 0.01
C GLY A 110 -5.63 -10.03 -0.40
N ASP A 111 -6.10 -8.80 -0.20
CA ASP A 111 -7.36 -8.32 -0.73
C ASP A 111 -7.20 -7.75 -2.16
N GLY A 112 -6.72 -8.59 -3.07
CA GLY A 112 -6.81 -8.32 -4.50
C GLY A 112 -8.27 -8.14 -5.01
N ALA A 113 -9.27 -8.15 -4.13
CA ALA A 113 -10.69 -8.05 -4.43
C ALA A 113 -11.26 -6.62 -4.24
N PHE A 114 -10.54 -5.70 -3.59
CA PHE A 114 -11.07 -4.34 -3.34
C PHE A 114 -11.32 -3.52 -4.62
N ILE A 115 -10.56 -3.76 -5.70
CA ILE A 115 -10.54 -2.88 -6.88
C ILE A 115 -10.89 -3.60 -8.18
N GLY A 116 -10.97 -4.91 -8.18
CA GLY A 116 -11.53 -5.65 -9.30
C GLY A 116 -12.20 -6.87 -8.72
N ARG A 117 -13.48 -7.07 -9.02
CA ARG A 117 -14.03 -8.42 -8.97
C ARG A 117 -13.51 -9.14 -10.22
N PRO A 118 -12.41 -9.92 -10.21
CA PRO A 118 -12.47 -11.10 -11.05
C PRO A 118 -13.61 -11.91 -10.44
N ARG A 119 -14.53 -12.35 -11.28
CA ARG A 119 -15.46 -13.40 -10.95
C ARG A 119 -14.61 -14.60 -10.50
N ALA A 120 -14.29 -14.68 -9.20
CA ALA A 120 -14.04 -15.97 -8.59
C ALA A 120 -15.37 -16.66 -8.81
N ASP A 121 -15.46 -17.55 -9.80
CA ASP A 121 -16.68 -18.17 -10.30
C ASP A 121 -17.42 -18.94 -9.19
N GLY A 122 -18.03 -18.22 -8.25
CA GLY A 122 -18.57 -18.75 -6.99
C GLY A 122 -17.54 -19.30 -6.00
N ALA A 123 -16.24 -19.30 -6.29
CA ALA A 123 -15.25 -20.00 -5.47
C ALA A 123 -15.03 -19.40 -4.07
N ILE A 124 -15.25 -18.09 -3.91
CA ILE A 124 -15.12 -17.40 -2.62
C ILE A 124 -16.50 -16.87 -2.22
N GLY A 125 -17.01 -17.35 -1.08
CA GLY A 125 -18.30 -16.94 -0.57
C GLY A 125 -18.34 -15.45 -0.21
N PRO A 126 -19.48 -14.76 -0.34
CA PRO A 126 -19.62 -13.33 -0.02
C PRO A 126 -19.16 -12.96 1.40
N GLY A 127 -19.38 -13.85 2.37
CA GLY A 127 -18.94 -13.65 3.75
C GLY A 127 -17.42 -13.67 3.93
N ALA A 128 -16.70 -14.45 3.13
CA ALA A 128 -15.24 -14.51 3.18
C ALA A 128 -14.61 -13.25 2.58
N LEU A 129 -15.21 -12.69 1.51
CA LEU A 129 -14.81 -11.39 0.96
C LEU A 129 -15.02 -10.28 1.98
N PHE A 130 -16.21 -10.20 2.57
CA PHE A 130 -16.50 -9.21 3.60
C PHE A 130 -15.56 -9.32 4.82
N ALA A 131 -15.22 -10.54 5.25
CA ALA A 131 -14.27 -10.76 6.34
C ALA A 131 -12.85 -10.28 5.97
N ALA A 132 -12.43 -10.49 4.71
CA ALA A 132 -11.16 -9.97 4.21
C ALA A 132 -11.15 -8.44 4.19
N ASP A 133 -12.22 -7.81 3.71
CA ASP A 133 -12.36 -6.34 3.68
C ASP A 133 -12.23 -5.76 5.09
N VAL A 134 -12.96 -6.33 6.06
CA VAL A 134 -12.94 -5.89 7.46
C VAL A 134 -11.56 -6.08 8.08
N ALA A 135 -10.91 -7.21 7.82
CA ALA A 135 -9.55 -7.46 8.30
C ALA A 135 -8.54 -6.48 7.71
N ALA A 136 -8.70 -6.12 6.43
CA ALA A 136 -7.84 -5.16 5.76
C ALA A 136 -7.99 -3.75 6.34
N ILE A 137 -9.25 -3.29 6.51
CA ILE A 137 -9.55 -2.01 7.15
C ILE A 137 -9.00 -1.99 8.57
N ALA A 138 -9.20 -3.05 9.35
CA ALA A 138 -8.69 -3.15 10.72
C ALA A 138 -7.15 -3.06 10.77
N ALA A 139 -6.44 -3.73 9.85
CA ALA A 139 -4.99 -3.68 9.76
C ALA A 139 -4.47 -2.27 9.41
N VAL A 140 -5.14 -1.57 8.50
CA VAL A 140 -4.82 -0.18 8.13
C VAL A 140 -5.06 0.76 9.32
N VAL A 141 -6.22 0.68 9.97
CA VAL A 141 -6.56 1.50 11.14
C VAL A 141 -5.57 1.26 12.26
N TRP A 142 -5.25 0.00 12.54
CA TRP A 142 -4.24 -0.36 13.53
C TRP A 142 -2.87 0.25 13.20
N ALA A 143 -2.43 0.16 11.94
CA ALA A 143 -1.15 0.72 11.50
C ALA A 143 -1.11 2.24 11.69
N VAL A 144 -2.17 2.95 11.33
CA VAL A 144 -2.28 4.40 11.51
C VAL A 144 -2.22 4.77 12.98
N ILE A 145 -2.94 4.06 13.86
CA ILE A 145 -2.95 4.35 15.29
C ILE A 145 -1.58 4.07 15.91
N ASP A 146 -1.00 2.90 15.63
CA ASP A 146 0.22 2.45 16.32
C ASP A 146 1.46 3.19 15.82
N MET A 147 1.57 3.39 14.51
CA MET A 147 2.74 4.03 13.88
C MET A 147 2.60 5.55 13.83
N GLY A 148 1.38 6.04 13.60
CA GLY A 148 1.10 7.45 13.30
C GLY A 148 0.71 8.30 14.50
N LEU A 149 0.08 7.74 15.55
CA LEU A 149 -0.45 8.53 16.68
C LEU A 149 0.33 8.36 17.97
N ARG A 150 0.83 7.15 18.27
CA ARG A 150 1.60 6.91 19.50
C ARG A 150 2.91 7.70 19.51
N LYS A 151 3.27 8.24 20.68
CA LYS A 151 4.56 8.92 20.89
C LYS A 151 5.72 7.93 20.75
N SER A 152 6.86 8.43 20.31
CA SER A 152 8.09 7.64 20.30
C SER A 152 8.56 7.38 21.73
N ARG A 153 9.21 6.24 21.97
CA ARG A 153 9.88 6.02 23.27
C ARG A 153 11.02 7.03 23.47
N GLN A 154 11.66 7.50 22.39
CA GLN A 154 12.69 8.54 22.45
C GLN A 154 12.13 9.91 22.86
N GLU A 155 10.88 10.22 22.48
CA GLU A 155 10.20 11.48 22.86
C GLU A 155 9.75 11.49 24.33
N ILE A 156 9.74 10.34 25.02
CA ILE A 156 9.36 10.23 26.44
C ILE A 156 10.58 10.36 27.35
N SER A 157 11.78 10.08 26.84
CA SER A 157 13.05 10.16 27.58
C SER A 157 13.79 11.50 27.45
N SER A 158 13.29 12.42 26.63
CA SER A 158 13.80 13.79 26.45
C SER A 158 12.96 14.80 27.20
#